data_AF-A0A1K1XYS1-F1
#
_entry.id   AF-A0A1K1XYS1-F1
#
_cell.length_a   1.000
_cell.length_b   1.000
_cell.length_c   1.000
_cell.angle_alpha   90.00
_cell.angle_beta   90.00
_cell.angle_gamma   90.00
#
_symmetry.space_group_name_H-M   'P 1'
#
loop_
_entity.id
_entity.type
_entity.pdbx_description
1 polymer ?
#
loop_
_entity_poly.entity_id
_entity_poly.type
_entity_poly.pdbx_seq_one_letter_code
_entity_poly.pdbx_strand_id
1 'polypeptide(L)' 'MSPTHTAMLLMAVALAVISACLVAGIAFAVARWGGAPAPEAVARSGKAFATALTVISAVVAVVATALK' A
#
# COMPACT_ATOMS: atom_id res chain seq x y z
N MET A 1 -14.95 -21.76 -2.74
CA MET A 1 -14.10 -20.72 -3.33
C MET A 1 -13.14 -21.41 -4.29
N SER A 2 -13.14 -21.08 -5.58
CA SER A 2 -12.28 -21.79 -6.54
C SER A 2 -10.80 -21.43 -6.30
N PRO A 3 -9.85 -22.35 -6.56
CA PRO A 3 -8.43 -22.08 -6.38
C PRO A 3 -7.95 -20.85 -7.17
N THR A 4 -8.51 -20.62 -8.36
CA THR A 4 -8.24 -19.44 -9.19
C THR A 4 -8.67 -18.14 -8.50
N HIS A 5 -9.84 -18.13 -7.84
CA HIS A 5 -10.33 -16.96 -7.12
C HIS A 5 -9.44 -16.61 -5.92
N THR A 6 -8.99 -17.63 -5.18
CA THR A 6 -8.02 -17.45 -4.09
C THR A 6 -6.68 -16.90 -4.60
N ALA A 7 -6.17 -17.44 -5.71
CA ALA A 7 -4.92 -16.97 -6.31
C ALA A 7 -5.00 -15.51 -6.77
N MET A 8 -6.13 -15.10 -7.37
CA MET A 8 -6.35 -13.70 -7.78
C MET A 8 -6.35 -12.74 -6.59
N LEU A 9 -7.02 -13.11 -5.49
CA LEU A 9 -7.03 -12.29 -4.27
C LEU A 9 -5.63 -12.17 -3.65
N LEU A 10 -4.87 -13.26 -3.61
CA LEU A 10 -3.48 -13.24 -3.13
C LEU A 10 -2.61 -12.32 -3.99
N MET A 11 -2.77 -12.36 -5.32
CA MET A 11 -2.04 -11.50 -6.24
C MET A 11 -2.41 -10.02 -6.03
N ALA A 12 -3.70 -9.72 -5.83
CA ALA A 12 -4.18 -8.37 -5.54
C ALA A 12 -3.62 -7.83 -4.22
N VAL A 13 -3.58 -8.66 -3.17
CA VAL A 13 -2.98 -8.30 -1.87
C VAL A 13 -1.47 -8.07 -2.02
N ALA A 14 -0.76 -8.94 -2.72
CA ALA A 14 0.68 -8.79 -2.97
C ALA A 14 0.98 -7.48 -3.71
N LEU A 15 0.21 -7.18 -4.76
CA LEU A 15 0.33 -5.93 -5.50
C LEU A 15 0.07 -4.72 -4.61
N ALA A 16 -0.97 -4.76 -3.77
CA ALA A 16 -1.29 -3.69 -2.83
C ALA A 16 -0.15 -3.39 -1.86
N VAL A 17 0.49 -4.43 -1.32
CA VAL A 17 1.64 -4.30 -0.41
C VAL A 17 2.84 -3.69 -1.15
N ILE A 18 3.16 -4.17 -2.35
CA ILE A 18 4.27 -3.64 -3.16
C ILE A 18 4.04 -2.16 -3.48
N SER A 19 2.83 -1.80 -3.92
CA SER A 19 2.46 -0.40 -4.20
C SER A 19 2.55 0.48 -2.95
N ALA A 20 2.07 0.01 -1.80
CA ALA A 20 2.18 0.75 -0.55
C ALA A 20 3.65 0.96 -0.13
N CYS A 21 4.51 -0.05 -0.30
CA CYS A 21 5.95 0.06 -0.07
C CYS A 21 6.61 1.10 -0.98
N LEU A 22 6.24 1.15 -2.26
CA LEU A 22 6.74 2.15 -3.20
C LEU A 22 6.35 3.57 -2.76
N VAL A 23 5.08 3.78 -2.38
CA VAL A 23 4.59 5.07 -1.88
C VAL A 23 5.35 5.48 -0.61
N ALA A 24 5.57 4.54 0.31
CA ALA A 24 6.33 4.77 1.54
C ALA A 24 7.79 5.18 1.25
N GLY A 25 8.45 4.48 0.32
CA GLY A 25 9.81 4.78 -0.10
C GLY A 25 9.94 6.15 -0.74
N ILE A 26 8.99 6.53 -1.61
CA ILE A 26 8.94 7.87 -2.21
C ILE A 26 8.74 8.93 -1.14
N ALA A 27 7.78 8.73 -0.22
CA ALA A 27 7.53 9.67 0.87
C ALA A 27 8.75 9.85 1.78
N PHE A 28 9.50 8.77 2.05
CA PHE A 28 10.76 8.82 2.76
C PHE A 28 11.82 9.64 2.00
N ALA A 29 12.04 9.32 0.72
CA ALA A 29 13.03 10.00 -0.12
C ALA A 29 12.73 11.51 -0.23
N VAL A 30 11.47 11.88 -0.45
CA VAL A 30 11.02 13.27 -0.49
C VAL A 30 11.24 13.97 0.85
N ALA A 31 10.90 13.31 1.97
CA ALA A 31 11.15 13.89 3.29
C ALA A 31 12.65 14.10 3.56
N ARG A 32 13.50 13.17 3.11
CA ARG A 32 14.95 13.27 3.28
C ARG A 32 15.58 14.34 2.38
N TRP A 33 15.11 14.49 1.15
CA TRP A 33 15.49 15.60 0.27
C TRP A 33 15.10 16.97 0.83
N GLY A 34 13.95 17.06 1.50
CA GLY A 34 13.52 18.27 2.22
C GLY A 34 14.32 18.57 3.50
N GLY A 35 15.39 17.81 3.80
CA GLY A 35 16.24 18.01 4.96
C GLY A 35 15.67 17.48 6.28
N ALA A 36 14.53 16.76 6.26
CA ALA A 36 13.94 16.23 7.48
C ALA A 36 14.89 15.23 8.16
N PRO A 37 14.95 15.22 9.51
CA PRO A 37 15.71 14.23 10.25
C PRO A 37 15.14 12.83 10.01
N ALA A 38 16.01 11.82 10.06
CA ALA A 38 15.66 10.42 9.82
C ALA A 38 14.40 9.93 10.57
N PRO A 39 14.23 10.16 11.90
CA PRO A 39 13.03 9.71 12.61
C PRO A 39 11.73 10.32 12.07
N GLU A 40 11.73 11.60 11.69
CA GLU A 40 10.56 12.24 11.10
C GLU A 40 10.25 11.73 9.69
N ALA A 41 11.29 11.49 8.88
CA ALA A 41 11.15 10.91 7.54
C ALA A 41 10.56 9.49 7.61
N VAL A 42 11.01 8.67 8.57
CA VAL A 42 10.44 7.33 8.83
C VAL A 42 8.99 7.43 9.27
N ALA A 43 8.65 8.35 10.17
CA ALA A 43 7.27 8.55 10.61
C ALA A 43 6.34 9.01 9.47
N ARG A 44 6.80 9.89 8.57
CA ARG A 44 6.05 10.26 7.35
C ARG A 44 5.88 9.08 6.40
N SER A 45 6.95 8.33 6.16
CA SER A 45 6.93 7.13 5.32
C SER A 45 5.93 6.09 5.82
N GLY A 46 5.92 5.80 7.13
CA GLY A 46 4.95 4.88 7.74
C GLY A 46 3.50 5.35 7.60
N LYS A 47 3.24 6.65 7.77
CA LYS A 47 1.90 7.22 7.52
C LYS A 47 1.49 7.08 6.06
N ALA A 48 2.39 7.35 5.12
CA ALA A 48 2.14 7.19 3.69
C ALA A 48 1.87 5.73 3.32
N PHE A 49 2.65 4.79 3.86
CA PHE A 49 2.44 3.35 3.72
C PHE A 49 1.04 2.92 4.17
N ALA A 50 0.69 3.25 5.42
CA ALA A 50 -0.59 2.85 6.01
C ALA A 50 -1.77 3.42 5.20
N THR A 51 -1.69 4.70 4.82
CA THR A 51 -2.73 5.35 4.01
C THR A 51 -2.89 4.67 2.65
N ALA A 52 -1.78 4.41 1.95
CA ALA A 52 -1.82 3.75 0.65
C ALA A 52 -2.40 2.34 0.75
N LEU A 53 -1.99 1.56 1.75
CA LEU A 53 -2.50 0.21 1.98
C LEU A 53 -4.01 0.23 2.27
N THR A 54 -4.47 1.12 3.15
CA THR A 54 -5.91 1.25 3.46
C THR A 54 -6.73 1.57 2.22
N VAL A 55 -6.30 2.52 1.39
CA VAL A 55 -7.03 2.89 0.17
C VAL A 55 -7.06 1.73 -0.82
N ILE A 56 -5.93 1.08 -1.09
CA ILE A 56 -5.87 -0.02 -2.05
C ILE A 56 -6.70 -1.21 -1.54
N SER A 57 -6.60 -1.54 -0.24
CA SER A 57 -7.43 -2.60 0.36
C SER A 57 -8.92 -2.29 0.29
N ALA A 58 -9.33 -1.04 0.51
CA ALA A 58 -10.72 -0.63 0.37
C ALA A 58 -11.22 -0.81 -1.08
N VAL A 59 -10.41 -0.41 -2.07
CA VAL A 59 -10.73 -0.61 -3.49
C VAL A 59 -10.84 -2.11 -3.83
N VAL A 60 -9.88 -2.92 -3.39
CA VAL A 60 -9.92 -4.39 -3.61
C VAL A 60 -11.17 -5.00 -2.97
N ALA A 61 -11.55 -4.56 -1.76
CA ALA A 61 -12.75 -5.04 -1.09
C ALA A 61 -14.02 -4.68 -1.88
N VAL A 62 -14.13 -3.44 -2.35
CA VAL A 62 -15.25 -2.97 -3.19
C VAL A 62 -15.33 -3.77 -4.50
N VAL A 63 -14.22 -3.94 -5.20
CA VAL A 63 -14.18 -4.71 -6.45
C VAL A 63 -14.56 -6.17 -6.20
N ALA A 64 -14.04 -6.79 -5.13
CA ALA A 64 -14.37 -8.17 -4.78
C ALA A 64 -15.84 -8.35 -4.35
N THR A 65 -16.50 -7.31 -3.83
CA THR A 65 -17.94 -7.34 -3.54
C THR A 65 -18.80 -7.03 -4.76
N ALA A 66 -18.34 -6.17 -5.67
CA ALA A 66 -19.05 -5.86 -6.91
C ALA A 66 -18.97 -6.98 -7.96
N LEU A 67 -17.92 -7.81 -7.93
CA LEU A 67 -17.73 -8.97 -8.81
C LEU A 67 -18.29 -10.28 -8.24
N LYS A 68 -18.91 -10.23 -7.06
CA LYS A 68 -19.59 -11.36 -6.40
C LYS A 68 -20.99 -11.55 -6.95
#